data_AF-A0A0G1W422-F1
#
_entry.id   AF-A0A0G1W422-F1
#
_cell.length_a   1.000
_cell.length_b   1.000
_cell.length_c   1.000
_cell.angle_alpha   90.00
_cell.angle_beta   90.00
_cell.angle_gamma   90.00
#
_symmetry.space_group_name_H-M   'P 1'
#
loop_
_entity.id
_entity.type
_entity.pdbx_description
1 polymer ?
#
loop_
_entity_poly.entity_id
_entity_poly.type
_entity_poly.pdbx_seq_one_letter_code
_entity_poly.pdbx_strand_id
1 'polypeptide(L)'
;METEVKKTTGPRDVFSHLLSIIFLYVSVIGFGILLFGIIDVYFPDVLSDTYGWYAKSALRWPLALLVVIFPLYLWFTSYLERDLEKNPEKRALKIRKWLLYFTLFVATLVIVGDLVSVIFSFLNGELTLRFVLKVLTVLALALSVFVYYGWNVRKDVAASHDPRMKLFVRAVSALGFTAIIFGFVVAGLPQTARDRQFDDRRVSDLEQIQNQVASFWQTKRRLPNSLDELRDEVLAVIPPRDPETQPK
;
A
#
# COMPACT_ATOMS: atom_id res chain seq x y z
N MET A 1 28.57 39.27 28.95
CA MET A 1 27.44 38.33 28.97
C MET A 1 26.86 38.31 27.57
N GLU A 2 27.34 37.41 26.72
CA GLU A 2 26.79 37.21 25.38
C GLU A 2 25.41 36.58 25.55
N THR A 3 24.38 37.30 25.12
CA THR A 3 23.02 36.80 25.05
C THR A 3 22.99 35.70 24.01
N GLU A 4 23.02 34.45 24.48
CA GLU A 4 22.76 33.27 23.68
C GLU A 4 21.38 33.44 23.04
N VAL A 5 21.35 33.86 21.77
CA VAL A 5 20.11 33.99 21.00
C VAL A 5 19.59 32.58 20.78
N LYS A 6 18.80 32.11 21.73
CA LYS A 6 18.02 30.87 21.66
C LYS A 6 17.06 31.02 20.48
N LYS A 7 17.53 30.66 19.28
CA LYS A 7 16.75 30.69 18.05
C LYS A 7 15.52 29.82 18.28
N THR A 8 14.40 30.50 18.46
CA THR A 8 13.14 29.88 18.86
C THR A 8 12.65 28.98 17.75
N THR A 9 12.19 27.79 18.13
CA THR A 9 11.55 26.80 17.25
C THR A 9 10.51 27.50 16.37
N GLY A 10 10.77 27.61 15.06
CA GLY A 10 9.81 28.20 14.14
C GLY A 10 8.68 27.23 13.83
N PRO A 11 7.46 27.70 13.49
CA PRO A 11 6.38 26.83 13.02
C PRO A 11 6.83 25.90 11.88
N ARG A 12 7.66 26.42 10.97
CA ARG A 12 8.26 25.65 9.87
C ARG A 12 9.03 24.41 10.36
N ASP A 13 9.81 24.51 11.43
CA ASP A 13 10.59 23.38 11.94
C ASP A 13 9.66 22.30 12.55
N VAL A 14 8.61 22.73 13.26
CA VAL A 14 7.59 21.84 13.82
C VAL A 14 6.86 21.08 12.70
N PHE A 15 6.31 21.81 11.73
CA PHE A 15 5.57 21.21 10.62
C PHE A 15 6.46 20.31 9.75
N SER A 16 7.74 20.65 9.58
CA SER A 16 8.69 19.81 8.84
C SER A 16 8.93 18.47 9.53
N HIS A 17 9.16 18.46 10.85
CA HIS A 17 9.33 17.19 11.57
C HIS A 17 8.05 16.35 11.62
N LEU A 18 6.89 16.99 11.78
CA LEU A 18 5.61 16.31 11.76
C LEU A 18 5.35 15.69 10.38
N LEU A 19 5.57 16.45 9.30
CA LEU A 19 5.39 15.97 7.94
C LEU A 19 6.31 14.80 7.61
N SER A 20 7.56 14.83 8.07
CA SER A 20 8.50 13.72 7.90
C SER A 20 8.00 12.42 8.54
N ILE A 21 7.36 12.50 9.70
CA ILE A 21 6.80 11.33 10.39
C ILE A 21 5.50 10.86 9.76
N ILE A 22 4.68 11.77 9.26
CA ILE A 22 3.51 11.40 8.47
C ILE A 22 3.94 10.63 7.23
N PHE A 23 4.94 11.12 6.49
CA PHE A 23 5.50 10.41 5.34
C PHE A 23 6.10 9.05 5.69
N LEU A 24 6.77 8.93 6.84
CA LEU A 24 7.22 7.63 7.35
C LEU A 24 6.04 6.68 7.54
N TYR A 25 5.04 7.07 8.33
CA TYR A 25 3.94 6.19 8.70
C TYR A 25 3.13 5.77 7.48
N VAL A 26 2.82 6.73 6.60
CA VAL A 26 2.13 6.46 5.35
C VAL A 26 2.93 5.51 4.47
N SER A 27 4.25 5.69 4.38
CA SER A 27 5.11 4.75 3.63
C SER A 27 5.12 3.36 4.25
N VAL A 28 5.36 3.23 5.56
CA VAL A 28 5.47 1.93 6.24
C VAL A 28 4.15 1.16 6.19
N ILE A 29 3.03 1.85 6.44
CA ILE A 29 1.68 1.25 6.34
C ILE A 29 1.41 0.83 4.88
N GLY A 30 1.70 1.70 3.91
CA GLY A 30 1.57 1.38 2.49
C GLY A 30 2.40 0.15 2.08
N PHE A 31 3.63 0.04 2.58
CA PHE A 31 4.49 -1.13 2.37
C PHE A 31 3.91 -2.40 3.00
N GLY A 32 3.40 -2.32 4.23
CA GLY A 32 2.72 -3.43 4.89
C GLY A 32 1.54 -3.94 4.07
N ILE A 33 0.68 -3.02 3.61
CA ILE A 33 -0.48 -3.36 2.76
C ILE A 33 -0.02 -3.97 1.43
N LEU A 34 1.01 -3.41 0.79
CA LEU A 34 1.55 -3.94 -0.47
C LEU A 34 2.04 -5.39 -0.29
N LEU A 35 2.87 -5.63 0.72
CA LEU A 35 3.44 -6.95 0.99
C LEU A 35 2.35 -7.94 1.39
N PHE A 36 1.36 -7.53 2.17
CA PHE A 36 0.20 -8.36 2.50
C PHE A 36 -0.58 -8.76 1.25
N GLY A 37 -0.85 -7.83 0.35
CA GLY A 37 -1.50 -8.14 -0.92
C GLY A 37 -0.69 -9.09 -1.79
N ILE A 38 0.65 -8.94 -1.82
CA ILE A 38 1.53 -9.86 -2.56
C ILE A 38 1.45 -11.26 -1.94
N ILE A 39 1.54 -11.36 -0.61
CA ILE A 39 1.38 -12.63 0.11
C ILE A 39 0.02 -13.26 -0.23
N ASP A 40 -1.04 -12.47 -0.28
CA ASP A 40 -2.40 -12.96 -0.57
C ASP A 40 -2.56 -13.47 -2.00
N VAL A 41 -1.83 -12.89 -2.96
CA VAL A 41 -1.82 -13.37 -4.36
C VAL A 41 -1.09 -14.71 -4.51
N TYR A 42 0.01 -14.93 -3.78
CA TYR A 42 0.82 -16.15 -3.89
C TYR A 42 0.39 -17.27 -2.92
N PHE A 43 -0.25 -16.91 -1.80
CA PHE A 43 -0.74 -17.82 -0.78
C PHE A 43 -2.23 -17.56 -0.49
N PRO A 44 -3.11 -17.78 -1.49
CA PRO A 44 -4.54 -17.57 -1.32
C PRO A 44 -5.10 -18.56 -0.28
N ASP A 45 -6.09 -18.10 0.48
CA ASP A 45 -6.81 -18.95 1.43
C ASP A 45 -7.96 -19.65 0.71
N VAL A 46 -7.96 -20.99 0.75
CA VAL A 46 -8.96 -21.86 0.12
C VAL A 46 -10.36 -21.68 0.70
N LEU A 47 -10.46 -21.14 1.92
CA LEU A 47 -11.73 -20.82 2.56
C LEU A 47 -12.22 -19.40 2.25
N SER A 48 -11.38 -18.56 1.63
CA SER A 48 -11.76 -17.23 1.21
C SER A 48 -12.07 -17.23 -0.29
N ASP A 49 -13.35 -17.11 -0.63
CA ASP A 49 -13.86 -16.94 -2.01
C ASP A 49 -13.46 -15.59 -2.66
N THR A 50 -12.41 -14.94 -2.15
CA THR A 50 -11.91 -13.71 -2.73
C THR A 50 -11.24 -14.05 -4.06
N TYR A 51 -12.02 -13.92 -5.14
CA TYR A 51 -11.54 -13.97 -6.51
C TYR A 51 -10.18 -13.28 -6.62
N GLY A 52 -9.16 -13.96 -7.17
CA GLY A 52 -7.79 -13.46 -7.27
C GLY A 52 -7.67 -12.08 -7.96
N TRP A 53 -8.71 -11.62 -8.65
CA TRP A 53 -8.83 -10.26 -9.17
C TRP A 53 -8.93 -9.20 -8.07
N TYR A 54 -9.76 -9.39 -7.03
CA TYR A 54 -9.89 -8.45 -5.92
C TYR A 54 -8.56 -8.30 -5.17
N ALA A 55 -7.84 -9.40 -4.99
CA ALA A 55 -6.51 -9.39 -4.38
C ALA A 55 -5.51 -8.57 -5.23
N LYS A 56 -5.53 -8.72 -6.56
CA LYS A 56 -4.64 -7.96 -7.46
C LYS A 56 -5.04 -6.49 -7.60
N SER A 57 -6.34 -6.17 -7.60
CA SER A 57 -6.80 -4.79 -7.69
C SER A 57 -6.51 -4.01 -6.41
N ALA A 58 -6.57 -4.66 -5.25
CA ALA A 58 -6.21 -4.09 -3.95
C ALA A 58 -4.74 -3.63 -3.89
N LEU A 59 -3.83 -4.20 -4.69
CA LEU A 59 -2.42 -3.79 -4.77
C LEU A 59 -2.22 -2.41 -5.42
N ARG A 60 -3.16 -1.93 -6.21
CA ARG A 60 -2.99 -0.68 -6.99
C ARG A 60 -2.96 0.55 -6.10
N TRP A 61 -3.76 0.55 -5.03
CA TRP A 61 -3.82 1.66 -4.08
C TRP A 61 -2.52 1.88 -3.30
N PRO A 62 -1.93 0.86 -2.62
CA PRO A 62 -0.64 1.02 -1.97
C PRO A 62 0.49 1.31 -2.97
N LEU A 63 0.44 0.77 -4.21
CA LEU A 63 1.41 1.13 -5.25
C LEU A 63 1.36 2.62 -5.61
N ALA A 64 0.17 3.17 -5.88
CA ALA A 64 -0.01 4.57 -6.22
C ALA A 64 0.50 5.49 -5.09
N LEU A 65 0.20 5.13 -3.84
CA LEU A 65 0.67 5.83 -2.65
C LEU A 65 2.19 5.77 -2.52
N LEU A 66 2.79 4.58 -2.63
CA LEU A 66 4.23 4.38 -2.42
C LEU A 66 5.09 5.03 -3.50
N VAL A 67 4.66 4.99 -4.77
CA VAL A 67 5.39 5.64 -5.87
C VAL A 67 5.58 7.14 -5.62
N VAL A 68 4.65 7.79 -4.92
CA VAL A 68 4.74 9.21 -4.58
C VAL A 68 5.39 9.43 -3.22
N ILE A 69 4.84 8.80 -2.17
CA ILE A 69 5.20 9.12 -0.79
C ILE A 69 6.57 8.56 -0.41
N PHE A 70 6.97 7.38 -0.92
CA PHE A 70 8.24 6.78 -0.52
C PHE A 70 9.47 7.57 -1.02
N PRO A 71 9.57 7.95 -2.31
CA PRO A 71 10.65 8.83 -2.75
C PRO A 71 10.63 10.18 -2.04
N LEU A 72 9.43 10.73 -1.80
CA LEU A 72 9.26 11.99 -1.10
C LEU A 72 9.75 11.90 0.35
N TYR A 73 9.46 10.80 1.05
CA TYR A 73 9.96 10.53 2.39
C TYR A 73 11.49 10.50 2.43
N LEU A 74 12.14 9.73 1.54
CA LEU A 74 13.60 9.60 1.49
C LEU A 74 14.28 10.93 1.16
N TRP A 75 13.73 11.67 0.20
CA TRP A 75 14.23 13.00 -0.14
C TRP A 75 14.06 13.98 1.03
N PHE A 76 12.87 14.00 1.65
CA PHE A 76 12.55 14.96 2.70
C PHE A 76 13.32 14.70 3.99
N THR A 77 13.52 13.44 4.37
CA THR A 77 14.40 13.07 5.50
C THR A 77 15.85 13.47 5.23
N SER A 78 16.37 13.20 4.03
CA SER A 78 17.71 13.64 3.63
C SER A 78 17.86 15.17 3.66
N TYR A 79 16.81 15.90 3.25
CA TYR A 79 16.76 17.36 3.32
C TYR A 79 16.81 17.87 4.77
N LEU A 80 16.01 17.29 5.67
CA LEU A 80 16.01 17.62 7.10
C LEU A 80 17.37 17.32 7.75
N GLU A 81 18.00 16.20 7.41
CA GLU A 81 19.31 15.83 7.96
C GLU A 81 20.39 16.83 7.56
N ARG A 82 20.41 17.24 6.28
CA ARG A 82 21.32 18.30 5.80
C ARG A 82 21.07 19.65 6.48
N ASP A 83 19.81 19.98 6.79
CA ASP A 83 19.49 21.20 7.55
C ASP A 83 20.02 21.14 9.00
N LEU A 84 19.97 19.97 9.63
CA LEU A 84 20.51 19.71 10.97
C LEU A 84 22.05 19.66 11.02
N GLU A 85 22.72 19.40 9.90
CA GLU A 85 24.18 19.53 9.79
C GLU A 85 24.60 20.99 9.69
N LYS A 86 23.85 21.80 8.95
CA LYS A 86 24.11 23.24 8.82
C LYS A 86 23.73 24.03 10.07
N ASN A 87 22.70 23.58 10.80
CA ASN A 87 22.18 24.23 12.00
C ASN A 87 22.12 23.21 13.16
N PRO A 88 23.26 22.89 13.81
CA PRO A 88 23.32 21.89 14.89
C PRO A 88 22.39 22.20 16.07
N GLU A 89 22.10 23.48 16.34
CA GLU A 89 21.19 23.93 17.39
C GLU A 89 19.78 23.36 17.25
N LYS A 90 19.34 23.07 16.02
CA LYS A 90 18.04 22.47 15.75
C LYS A 90 17.94 21.00 16.21
N ARG A 91 19.06 20.35 16.52
CA ARG A 91 19.05 18.98 17.08
C ARG A 91 18.49 18.94 18.51
N ALA A 92 18.60 20.05 19.24
CA ALA A 92 18.10 20.21 20.61
C ALA A 92 16.59 20.50 20.67
N LEU A 93 15.91 20.63 19.52
CA LEU A 93 14.47 20.89 19.47
C LEU A 93 13.70 19.79 20.20
N LYS A 94 12.95 20.20 21.23
CA LYS A 94 12.12 19.31 22.05
C LYS A 94 11.13 18.51 21.21
N ILE A 95 10.52 19.16 20.21
CA ILE A 95 9.54 18.52 19.33
C ILE A 95 10.14 17.38 18.53
N ARG A 96 11.35 17.53 17.97
CA ARG A 96 12.06 16.47 17.25
C ARG A 96 12.28 15.29 18.18
N LYS A 97 12.86 15.51 19.37
CA LYS A 97 13.11 14.44 20.34
C LYS A 97 11.82 13.73 20.75
N TRP A 98 10.78 14.48 21.09
CA TRP A 98 9.48 13.92 21.46
C TRP A 98 8.89 13.04 20.35
N LEU A 99 8.92 13.54 19.12
CA LEU A 99 8.47 12.82 17.93
C LEU A 99 9.28 11.55 17.66
N LEU A 100 10.60 11.56 17.85
CA LEU A 100 11.43 10.35 17.74
C LEU A 100 11.08 9.29 18.78
N TYR A 101 10.92 9.71 20.05
CA TYR A 101 10.50 8.80 21.12
C TYR A 101 9.08 8.28 20.88
N PHE A 102 8.18 9.11 20.35
CA PHE A 102 6.84 8.69 19.98
C PHE A 102 6.86 7.62 18.88
N THR A 103 7.68 7.79 17.84
CA THR A 103 7.87 6.77 16.80
C THR A 103 8.39 5.45 17.36
N LEU A 104 9.36 5.50 18.29
CA LEU A 104 9.88 4.30 18.95
C LEU A 104 8.83 3.62 19.83
N PHE A 105 8.02 4.40 20.53
CA PHE A 105 6.91 3.90 21.34
C PHE A 105 5.88 3.19 20.46
N VAL A 106 5.45 3.81 19.37
CA VAL A 106 4.52 3.19 18.40
C VAL A 106 5.11 1.92 17.81
N ALA A 107 6.38 1.93 17.37
CA ALA A 107 7.04 0.73 16.86
C ALA A 107 7.08 -0.41 17.89
N THR A 108 7.30 -0.09 19.16
CA THR A 108 7.27 -1.07 20.25
C THR A 108 5.88 -1.66 20.44
N LEU A 109 4.83 -0.82 20.44
CA LEU A 109 3.44 -1.27 20.52
C LEU A 109 3.07 -2.18 19.35
N VAL A 110 3.52 -1.85 18.13
CA VAL A 110 3.31 -2.69 16.95
C VAL A 110 3.95 -4.06 17.12
N ILE A 111 5.21 -4.12 17.58
CA ILE A 111 5.90 -5.40 17.84
C ILE A 111 5.15 -6.23 18.89
N VAL A 112 4.72 -5.60 19.99
CA VAL A 112 3.96 -6.30 21.04
C VAL A 112 2.63 -6.82 20.49
N GLY A 113 1.87 -6.00 19.76
CA GLY A 113 0.61 -6.41 19.13
C GLY A 113 0.80 -7.54 18.12
N ASP A 114 1.88 -7.50 17.35
CA ASP A 114 2.22 -8.54 16.37
C ASP A 114 2.51 -9.88 17.06
N LEU A 115 3.28 -9.88 18.16
CA LEU A 115 3.53 -11.07 18.99
C LEU A 115 2.25 -11.60 19.65
N VAL A 116 1.37 -10.72 20.12
CA VAL A 116 0.06 -11.11 20.65
C VAL A 116 -0.78 -11.80 19.56
N SER A 117 -0.75 -11.30 18.33
CA SER A 117 -1.48 -11.91 17.21
C SER A 117 -0.98 -13.33 16.89
N VAL A 118 0.33 -13.58 17.03
CA VAL A 118 0.93 -14.90 16.85
C VAL A 118 0.44 -15.87 17.90
N ILE A 119 0.47 -15.46 19.17
CA ILE A 119 0.00 -16.29 20.28
C ILE A 119 -1.50 -16.58 20.11
N PHE A 120 -2.30 -15.56 19.79
CA PHE A 120 -3.73 -15.71 19.57
C PHE A 120 -4.04 -16.70 18.44
N SER A 121 -3.40 -16.56 17.28
CA SER A 121 -3.60 -17.48 16.15
C SER A 121 -3.09 -18.89 16.45
N PHE A 122 -1.98 -19.02 17.20
CA PHE A 122 -1.49 -20.31 17.68
C PHE A 122 -2.52 -21.02 18.57
N LEU A 123 -3.14 -20.29 19.51
CA LEU A 123 -4.16 -20.85 20.40
C LEU A 123 -5.43 -21.28 19.65
N ASN A 124 -5.77 -20.61 18.54
CA ASN A 124 -6.89 -21.00 17.68
C ASN A 124 -6.56 -22.14 16.71
N GLY A 125 -5.29 -22.55 16.59
CA GLY A 125 -4.85 -23.52 15.59
C GLY A 125 -4.81 -22.98 14.15
N GLU A 126 -4.74 -21.65 13.98
CA GLU A 126 -4.85 -20.93 12.70
C GLU A 126 -3.49 -20.49 12.13
N LEU A 127 -2.39 -21.10 12.56
CA LEU A 127 -1.05 -20.80 12.03
C LEU A 127 -0.89 -21.29 10.58
N THR A 128 -1.34 -20.47 9.64
CA THR A 128 -1.12 -20.65 8.21
C THR A 128 0.21 -20.04 7.78
N LEU A 129 0.79 -20.55 6.69
CA LEU A 129 1.99 -19.95 6.09
C LEU A 129 1.76 -18.46 5.73
N ARG A 130 0.57 -18.13 5.20
CA ARG A 130 0.13 -16.76 4.92
C ARG A 130 0.20 -15.87 6.16
N PHE A 131 -0.33 -16.34 7.29
CA PHE A 131 -0.29 -15.62 8.56
C PHE A 131 1.15 -15.38 9.02
N VAL A 132 2.00 -16.41 9.02
CA VAL A 132 3.41 -16.31 9.42
C VAL A 132 4.16 -15.28 8.57
N LEU A 133 3.96 -15.28 7.24
CA LEU A 133 4.60 -14.30 6.34
C LEU A 133 4.14 -12.86 6.63
N LYS A 134 2.86 -12.66 6.98
CA LYS A 134 2.32 -11.34 7.34
C LYS A 134 2.92 -10.84 8.65
N VAL A 135 2.98 -11.68 9.69
CA VAL A 135 3.63 -11.34 10.96
C VAL A 135 5.10 -10.98 10.74
N LEU A 136 5.86 -11.83 10.04
CA LEU A 136 7.27 -11.55 9.75
C LEU A 136 7.46 -10.23 9.00
N THR A 137 6.50 -9.87 8.12
CA THR A 137 6.49 -8.58 7.44
C THR A 137 6.31 -7.42 8.42
N VAL A 138 5.32 -7.49 9.31
CA VAL A 138 5.08 -6.44 10.33
C VAL A 138 6.30 -6.30 11.24
N LEU A 139 6.83 -7.42 11.73
CA LEU A 139 8.00 -7.45 12.59
C LEU A 139 9.22 -6.83 11.89
N ALA A 140 9.50 -7.20 10.64
CA ALA A 140 10.62 -6.65 9.88
C ALA A 140 10.49 -5.14 9.66
N LEU A 141 9.28 -4.65 9.34
CA LEU A 141 9.01 -3.22 9.17
C LEU A 141 9.19 -2.47 10.49
N ALA A 142 8.57 -2.95 11.58
CA ALA A 142 8.63 -2.32 12.88
C ALA A 142 10.06 -2.30 13.45
N LEU A 143 10.80 -3.40 13.33
CA LEU A 143 12.21 -3.46 13.72
C LEU A 143 13.08 -2.54 12.87
N SER A 144 12.83 -2.43 11.57
CA SER A 144 13.59 -1.51 10.71
C SER A 144 13.41 -0.05 11.13
N VAL A 145 12.17 0.34 11.43
CA VAL A 145 11.83 1.66 11.99
C VAL A 145 12.49 1.85 13.35
N PHE A 146 12.38 0.86 14.25
CA PHE A 146 12.95 0.91 15.59
C PHE A 146 14.47 1.07 15.56
N VAL A 147 15.17 0.31 14.73
CA VAL A 147 16.63 0.38 14.57
C VAL A 147 17.05 1.74 14.01
N TYR A 148 16.39 2.21 12.94
CA TYR A 148 16.72 3.49 12.32
C TYR A 148 16.53 4.68 13.28
N TYR A 149 15.35 4.77 13.90
CA TYR A 149 15.04 5.88 14.80
C TYR A 149 15.71 5.75 16.17
N GLY A 150 15.97 4.52 16.63
CA GLY A 150 16.73 4.25 17.85
C GLY A 150 18.16 4.72 17.73
N TRP A 151 18.77 4.56 16.55
CA TRP A 151 20.07 5.15 16.25
C TRP A 151 20.03 6.68 16.34
N ASN A 152 19.04 7.31 15.68
CA ASN A 152 18.86 8.76 15.64
C ASN A 152 18.52 9.41 17.00
N VAL A 153 18.08 8.62 17.99
CA VAL A 153 17.90 9.04 19.39
C VAL A 153 19.20 8.94 20.18
N ARG A 154 20.00 7.88 19.97
CA ARG A 154 21.21 7.59 20.75
C ARG A 154 22.44 8.34 20.27
N LYS A 155 22.50 8.71 18.99
CA LYS A 155 23.68 9.29 18.35
C LYS A 155 23.38 10.68 17.84
N ASP A 156 24.35 11.57 17.96
CA ASP A 156 24.27 12.93 17.42
C ASP A 156 24.43 12.95 15.89
N VAL A 157 25.02 11.90 15.31
CA VAL A 157 25.16 11.73 13.86
C VAL A 157 23.94 10.99 13.31
N ALA A 158 23.33 11.53 12.25
CA ALA A 158 22.20 10.92 11.58
C ALA A 158 22.56 9.53 11.04
N ALA A 159 21.64 8.57 11.17
CA ALA A 159 21.86 7.18 10.74
C ALA A 159 22.24 7.04 9.26
N SER A 160 21.79 7.95 8.40
CA SER A 160 22.14 8.00 6.97
C SER A 160 23.60 8.38 6.69
N HIS A 161 24.22 9.15 7.59
CA HIS A 161 25.58 9.68 7.46
C HIS A 161 26.61 8.86 8.25
N ASP A 162 26.16 8.07 9.24
CA ASP A 162 27.04 7.17 9.98
C ASP A 162 27.50 5.98 9.10
N PRO A 163 28.81 5.70 8.97
CA PRO A 163 29.34 4.61 8.17
C PRO A 163 28.72 3.24 8.49
N ARG A 164 28.34 3.00 9.76
CA ARG A 164 27.78 1.70 10.21
C ARG A 164 26.35 1.49 9.75
N MET A 165 25.60 2.58 9.62
CA MET A 165 24.17 2.56 9.30
C MET A 165 23.87 2.89 7.83
N LYS A 166 24.81 3.50 7.11
CA LYS A 166 24.66 3.85 5.70
C LYS A 166 24.32 2.66 4.81
N LEU A 167 24.94 1.50 5.07
CA LEU A 167 24.62 0.26 4.33
C LEU A 167 23.19 -0.19 4.60
N PHE A 168 22.77 -0.19 5.87
CA PHE A 168 21.41 -0.54 6.29
C PHE A 168 20.36 0.37 5.63
N VAL A 169 20.57 1.69 5.68
CA VAL A 169 19.64 2.67 5.07
C VAL A 169 19.53 2.46 3.56
N ARG A 170 20.66 2.24 2.86
CA ARG A 170 20.67 1.93 1.43
C ARG A 170 19.97 0.61 1.11
N ALA A 171 20.20 -0.43 1.90
CA ALA A 171 19.58 -1.74 1.71
C ALA A 171 18.06 -1.67 1.89
N VAL A 172 17.58 -1.04 2.97
CA VAL A 172 16.13 -0.85 3.21
C VAL A 172 15.50 0.00 2.11
N SER A 173 16.19 1.07 1.67
CA SER A 173 15.70 1.93 0.59
C SER A 173 15.59 1.16 -0.73
N ALA A 174 16.64 0.41 -1.09
CA ALA A 174 16.67 -0.42 -2.29
C ALA A 174 15.59 -1.51 -2.24
N LEU A 175 15.45 -2.20 -1.11
CA LEU A 175 14.40 -3.19 -0.90
C LEU A 175 13.00 -2.60 -1.09
N GLY A 176 12.78 -1.37 -0.60
CA GLY A 176 11.54 -0.64 -0.81
C GLY A 176 11.24 -0.40 -2.30
N PHE A 177 12.21 0.09 -3.06
CA PHE A 177 12.06 0.25 -4.52
C PHE A 177 11.84 -1.09 -5.24
N THR A 178 12.58 -2.13 -4.87
CA THR A 178 12.41 -3.47 -5.42
C THR A 178 11.00 -4.01 -5.16
N ALA A 179 10.46 -3.84 -3.94
CA ALA A 179 9.11 -4.27 -3.61
C ALA A 179 8.04 -3.47 -4.38
N ILE A 180 8.23 -2.17 -4.61
CA ILE A 180 7.33 -1.37 -5.46
C ILE A 180 7.35 -1.89 -6.91
N ILE A 181 8.53 -2.09 -7.49
CA ILE A 181 8.68 -2.62 -8.86
C ILE A 181 8.05 -4.01 -8.97
N PHE A 182 8.33 -4.89 -8.01
CA PHE A 182 7.74 -6.22 -7.95
C PHE A 182 6.22 -6.16 -7.80
N GLY A 183 5.69 -5.25 -6.99
CA GLY A 183 4.26 -5.04 -6.85
C GLY A 183 3.58 -4.66 -8.16
N PHE A 184 4.22 -3.84 -9.02
CA PHE A 184 3.70 -3.56 -10.36
C PHE A 184 3.63 -4.80 -11.25
N VAL A 185 4.65 -5.67 -11.17
CA VAL A 185 4.66 -6.94 -11.90
C VAL A 185 3.49 -7.83 -11.46
N VAL A 186 3.22 -7.91 -10.15
CA VAL A 186 2.14 -8.73 -9.58
C VAL A 186 0.74 -8.15 -9.87
N ALA A 187 0.56 -6.83 -9.74
CA ALA A 187 -0.72 -6.15 -9.97
C ALA A 187 -1.12 -6.10 -11.46
N GLY A 188 -0.14 -6.22 -12.36
CA GLY A 188 -0.30 -6.05 -13.80
C GLY A 188 -0.31 -4.59 -14.23
N LEU A 189 0.07 -4.35 -15.49
CA LEU A 189 0.12 -3.01 -16.08
C LEU A 189 -1.29 -2.43 -16.29
N PRO A 190 -1.43 -1.09 -16.36
CA PRO A 190 -2.73 -0.43 -16.58
C PRO A 190 -3.49 -0.93 -17.82
N GLN A 191 -2.80 -1.28 -18.90
CA GLN A 191 -3.40 -1.86 -20.11
C GLN A 191 -4.10 -3.18 -19.81
N THR A 192 -3.40 -4.10 -19.13
CA THR A 192 -3.99 -5.39 -18.72
C THR A 192 -5.20 -5.24 -17.80
N ALA A 193 -5.27 -4.16 -17.03
CA ALA A 193 -6.44 -3.86 -16.21
C ALA A 193 -7.63 -3.39 -17.06
N ARG A 194 -7.36 -2.62 -18.12
CA ARG A 194 -8.39 -2.11 -19.02
C ARG A 194 -8.96 -3.21 -19.91
N ASP A 195 -8.10 -4.07 -20.46
CA ASP A 195 -8.52 -5.21 -21.29
C ASP A 195 -9.43 -6.15 -20.49
N ARG A 196 -9.06 -6.45 -19.24
CA ARG A 196 -9.91 -7.24 -18.34
C ARG A 196 -11.25 -6.59 -18.03
N GLN A 197 -11.30 -5.26 -17.87
CA GLN A 197 -12.59 -4.56 -17.68
C GLN A 197 -13.50 -4.70 -18.90
N PHE A 198 -12.92 -4.71 -20.11
CA PHE A 198 -13.67 -5.01 -21.32
C PHE A 198 -14.17 -6.46 -21.33
N ASP A 199 -13.33 -7.41 -20.90
CA ASP A 199 -13.73 -8.82 -20.80
C ASP A 199 -14.82 -9.04 -19.75
N ASP A 200 -14.69 -8.47 -18.55
CA ASP A 200 -15.70 -8.52 -17.49
C ASP A 200 -17.04 -7.93 -18.00
N ARG A 201 -16.96 -6.84 -18.77
CA ARG A 201 -18.13 -6.24 -19.41
C ARG A 201 -18.75 -7.18 -20.45
N ARG A 202 -17.94 -7.81 -21.31
CA ARG A 202 -18.41 -8.80 -22.29
C ARG A 202 -19.07 -9.99 -21.62
N VAL A 203 -18.51 -10.52 -20.53
CA VAL A 203 -19.11 -11.63 -19.77
C VAL A 203 -20.46 -11.22 -19.21
N SER A 204 -20.56 -10.06 -18.57
CA SER A 204 -21.84 -9.53 -18.06
C SER A 204 -22.85 -9.31 -19.18
N ASP A 205 -22.42 -8.79 -20.34
CA ASP A 205 -23.26 -8.57 -21.51
C ASP A 205 -23.75 -9.91 -22.09
N LEU A 206 -22.91 -10.95 -22.12
CA LEU A 206 -23.26 -12.30 -22.57
C LEU A 206 -24.25 -13.00 -21.61
N GLU A 207 -24.07 -12.87 -20.30
CA GLU A 207 -25.03 -13.36 -19.29
C GLU A 207 -26.38 -12.66 -19.44
N GLN A 208 -26.38 -11.35 -19.71
CA GLN A 208 -27.60 -10.60 -19.98
C GLN A 208 -28.29 -11.08 -21.27
N ILE A 209 -27.55 -11.28 -22.36
CA ILE A 209 -28.08 -11.82 -23.62
C ILE A 209 -28.64 -13.22 -23.39
N GLN A 210 -27.94 -14.08 -22.65
CA GLN A 210 -28.41 -15.43 -22.33
C GLN A 210 -29.77 -15.40 -21.61
N ASN A 211 -29.91 -14.53 -20.60
CA ASN A 211 -31.17 -14.36 -19.87
C ASN A 211 -32.30 -13.86 -20.79
N GLN A 212 -32.01 -12.94 -21.72
CA GLN A 212 -32.97 -12.44 -22.70
C GLN A 212 -33.39 -13.53 -23.69
N VAL A 213 -32.44 -14.32 -24.21
CA VAL A 213 -32.73 -15.45 -25.10
C VAL A 213 -33.59 -16.50 -24.40
N ALA A 214 -33.30 -16.82 -23.13
CA ALA A 214 -34.09 -17.76 -22.34
C ALA A 214 -35.54 -17.27 -22.18
N SER A 215 -35.73 -15.99 -21.83
CA SER A 215 -37.05 -15.36 -21.72
C SER A 215 -37.81 -15.33 -23.06
N PHE A 216 -37.12 -14.99 -24.15
CA PHE A 216 -37.68 -15.00 -25.51
C PHE A 216 -38.16 -16.40 -25.89
N TRP A 217 -37.33 -17.43 -25.67
CA TRP A 217 -37.65 -18.81 -25.98
C TRP A 217 -38.87 -19.30 -25.20
N GLN A 218 -38.97 -18.98 -23.90
CA GLN A 218 -40.12 -19.34 -23.06
C GLN A 218 -41.43 -18.72 -23.59
N THR A 219 -41.37 -17.48 -24.07
CA THR A 219 -42.54 -16.72 -24.52
C THR A 219 -42.96 -17.05 -25.95
N LYS A 220 -42.00 -17.12 -26.88
CA LYS A 220 -42.23 -17.26 -28.32
C LYS A 220 -42.08 -18.70 -28.82
N ARG A 221 -41.64 -19.64 -27.98
CA ARG A 221 -41.41 -21.07 -28.27
C ARG A 221 -40.50 -21.35 -29.47
N ARG A 222 -39.63 -20.40 -29.81
CA ARG A 222 -38.58 -20.52 -30.82
C ARG A 222 -37.37 -19.71 -30.39
N LEU A 223 -36.20 -20.01 -30.96
CA LEU A 223 -35.01 -19.17 -30.79
C LEU A 223 -35.12 -17.90 -31.64
N PRO A 224 -34.50 -16.79 -31.21
CA PRO A 224 -34.37 -15.57 -32.02
C PRO A 224 -33.39 -15.82 -33.17
N ASN A 225 -33.66 -15.27 -34.36
CA ASN A 225 -32.74 -15.39 -35.51
C ASN A 225 -31.61 -14.35 -35.49
N SER A 226 -31.79 -13.26 -34.74
CA SER A 226 -30.81 -12.20 -34.55
C SER A 226 -30.97 -11.53 -33.18
N LEU A 227 -29.94 -10.81 -32.74
CA LEU A 227 -30.00 -10.03 -31.49
C LEU A 227 -31.05 -8.91 -31.56
N ASP A 228 -31.36 -8.39 -32.76
CA ASP A 228 -32.37 -7.35 -32.92
C ASP A 228 -33.78 -7.84 -32.54
N GLU A 229 -34.07 -9.15 -32.66
CA GLU A 229 -35.34 -9.74 -32.20
C GLU A 229 -35.49 -9.75 -30.67
N LEU A 230 -34.39 -9.57 -29.92
CA LEU A 230 -34.41 -9.47 -28.46
C LEU A 230 -34.75 -8.05 -27.97
N ARG A 231 -34.78 -7.07 -28.87
CA ARG A 231 -35.13 -5.68 -28.52
C ARG A 231 -36.60 -5.57 -28.19
N ASP A 232 -36.90 -5.01 -27.02
CA ASP A 232 -38.26 -4.75 -26.58
C ASP A 232 -38.38 -3.29 -26.11
N GLU A 233 -39.09 -2.47 -26.88
CA GLU A 233 -39.29 -1.05 -26.56
C GLU A 233 -40.27 -0.83 -25.39
N VAL A 234 -41.16 -1.79 -25.14
CA VAL A 234 -42.12 -1.74 -24.03
C VAL A 234 -41.44 -2.05 -22.71
N LEU A 235 -40.47 -2.97 -22.70
CA LEU A 235 -39.68 -3.34 -21.53
C LEU A 235 -38.32 -2.62 -21.45
N ALA A 236 -38.05 -1.68 -22.36
CA ALA A 236 -36.78 -0.95 -22.50
C ALA A 236 -35.55 -1.88 -22.55
N VAL A 237 -35.70 -3.06 -23.14
CA VAL A 237 -34.63 -4.04 -23.29
C VAL A 237 -33.85 -3.72 -24.57
N ILE A 238 -32.62 -3.26 -24.40
CA ILE A 238 -31.66 -3.06 -25.49
C ILE A 238 -30.55 -4.08 -25.31
N PRO A 239 -30.36 -5.02 -26.26
CA PRO A 239 -29.27 -5.98 -26.21
C PRO A 239 -27.92 -5.25 -26.18
N PRO A 240 -27.03 -5.58 -25.23
CA PRO A 240 -25.72 -4.95 -25.18
C PRO A 240 -24.90 -5.29 -26.43
N ARG A 241 -24.04 -4.36 -26.85
CA ARG A 241 -23.10 -4.53 -27.98
C ARG A 241 -21.67 -4.60 -27.45
N ASP A 242 -20.75 -5.20 -28.20
CA ASP A 242 -19.36 -5.29 -27.76
C ASP A 242 -18.78 -3.89 -27.48
N PRO A 243 -18.32 -3.63 -26.24
CA PRO A 243 -17.88 -2.31 -25.79
C PRO A 243 -16.67 -1.75 -26.57
N GLU A 244 -15.90 -2.58 -27.27
CA GLU A 244 -14.75 -2.17 -28.08
C GLU A 244 -15.14 -1.70 -29.49
N THR A 245 -16.23 -2.25 -30.03
CA THR A 245 -16.70 -1.97 -31.41
C THR A 245 -17.87 -0.98 -31.47
N GLN A 246 -18.37 -0.52 -30.32
CA GLN A 246 -19.46 0.44 -30.29
C GLN A 246 -19.02 1.81 -30.87
N PRO A 247 -19.82 2.41 -31.78
CA PRO A 247 -19.60 3.80 -32.17
C PRO A 247 -19.82 4.71 -30.95
N LYS A 248 -18.88 5.63 -30.72
CA LYS A 248 -18.97 6.65 -29.66
C LYS A 248 -20.09 7.65 -29.92
#